data_AF-A0A3D9HHV5-F1
#
_entry.id   AF-A0A3D9HHV5-F1
#
_cell.length_a   1.000
_cell.length_b   1.000
_cell.length_c   1.000
_cell.angle_alpha   90.00
_cell.angle_beta   90.00
_cell.angle_gamma   90.00
#
_symmetry.space_group_name_H-M   'P 1'
#
loop_
_entity.id
_entity.type
_entity.pdbx_description
1 polymer ?
#
loop_
_entity_poly.entity_id
_entity_poly.type
_entity_poly.pdbx_seq_one_letter_code
_entity_poly.pdbx_strand_id
1 'polypeptide(L)'
;MNKLFVLSFMLLASMLVLAQKNLTHEVYFDTDKYDVPPTEESRLLLFISSLNEVEIKSIAIFGFCDDVGAPSYNLKLSQQRANAIKTIFSENEISESLITHVDGKGEILLKIVEEKNINKIRGLNRKVEIIVNPNPPILPEKEEAPKVVENKKDVPKQIKGKLNVGDKIVFENILFKTGYATVSQESRKDLESIAKALVERDDIYFTIQGHVCCTQFSRDAVDRKTKKRNLSEARAKYIYEYFAKKGVNKKRMRYMGMRRKFPLGGDPKYDRRVEILITYVGGD
;
A
#
# COMPACT_ATOMS: atom_id res chain seq x y z
N MET A 1 46.18 -3.03 -17.46
CA MET A 1 45.00 -3.61 -16.77
C MET A 1 43.83 -2.64 -16.56
N ASN A 2 43.95 -1.34 -16.91
CA ASN A 2 42.91 -0.34 -16.57
C ASN A 2 41.86 -0.09 -17.67
N LYS A 3 42.05 -0.58 -18.90
CA LYS A 3 41.08 -0.41 -20.00
C LYS A 3 40.01 -1.51 -20.07
N LEU A 4 40.25 -2.67 -19.45
CA LEU A 4 39.31 -3.80 -19.44
C LEU A 4 38.20 -3.61 -18.39
N PHE A 5 38.47 -2.86 -17.31
CA PHE A 5 37.50 -2.56 -16.26
C PHE A 5 36.44 -1.53 -16.70
N VAL A 6 36.83 -0.57 -17.55
CA VAL A 6 35.90 0.46 -18.05
C VAL A 6 34.87 -0.15 -19.02
N LEU A 7 35.27 -1.14 -19.82
CA LEU A 7 34.35 -1.86 -20.71
C LEU A 7 33.37 -2.77 -19.94
N SER A 8 33.81 -3.35 -18.82
CA SER A 8 32.97 -4.18 -17.94
C SER A 8 31.93 -3.34 -17.18
N PHE A 9 32.29 -2.11 -16.79
CA PHE A 9 31.39 -1.20 -16.09
C PHE A 9 30.31 -0.61 -17.00
N MET A 10 30.58 -0.48 -18.31
CA MET A 10 29.62 0.03 -19.30
C MET A 10 28.55 -1.01 -19.70
N LEU A 11 28.79 -2.30 -19.43
CA LEU A 11 27.86 -3.40 -19.72
C LEU A 11 26.88 -3.71 -18.58
N LEU A 12 27.14 -3.26 -17.35
CA LEU A 12 26.22 -3.44 -16.21
C LEU A 12 25.17 -2.33 -16.08
N ALA A 13 25.34 -1.19 -16.77
CA ALA A 13 24.44 -0.05 -16.66
C ALA A 13 23.16 -0.17 -17.51
N SER A 14 23.05 -1.17 -18.39
CA SER A 14 21.93 -1.32 -19.33
C SER A 14 20.77 -2.18 -18.83
N MET A 15 20.86 -2.78 -17.63
CA MET A 15 19.86 -3.75 -17.14
C MET A 15 18.90 -3.22 -16.06
N LEU A 16 18.86 -1.92 -15.82
CA LEU A 16 17.89 -1.29 -14.89
C LEU A 16 16.72 -0.65 -15.65
N VAL A 17 16.10 -1.39 -16.58
CA VAL A 17 14.74 -1.08 -17.02
C VAL A 17 13.81 -1.90 -16.14
N LEU A 18 13.42 -1.34 -14.99
CA LEU A 18 12.26 -1.83 -14.25
C LEU A 18 11.03 -1.54 -15.13
N ALA A 19 10.59 -2.55 -15.88
CA ALA A 19 9.32 -2.48 -16.60
C ALA A 19 8.20 -2.24 -15.57
N GLN A 20 7.60 -1.06 -15.60
CA GLN A 20 6.43 -0.75 -14.78
C GLN A 20 5.28 -1.63 -15.30
N LYS A 21 4.96 -2.69 -14.56
CA LYS A 21 3.91 -3.63 -14.95
C LYS A 21 2.56 -2.88 -14.94
N ASN A 22 2.00 -2.65 -16.12
CA ASN A 22 0.67 -2.05 -16.24
C ASN A 22 -0.37 -2.98 -15.59
N LEU A 23 -1.11 -2.47 -14.60
CA LEU A 23 -2.17 -3.21 -13.92
C LEU A 23 -3.43 -3.16 -14.77
N THR A 24 -3.55 -4.14 -15.67
CA THR A 24 -4.67 -4.25 -16.60
C THR A 24 -5.44 -5.54 -16.36
N HIS A 25 -6.75 -5.50 -16.61
CA HIS A 25 -7.60 -6.68 -16.56
C HIS A 25 -8.67 -6.60 -17.65
N GLU A 26 -8.98 -7.74 -18.26
CA GLU A 26 -10.04 -7.85 -19.25
C GLU A 26 -11.15 -8.76 -18.72
N VAL A 27 -12.39 -8.32 -18.91
CA VAL A 27 -13.61 -9.05 -18.57
C VAL A 27 -14.39 -9.32 -19.85
N TYR A 28 -14.68 -10.58 -20.16
CA TYR A 28 -15.38 -10.95 -21.39
C TYR A 28 -16.89 -11.13 -21.20
N PHE A 29 -17.66 -10.89 -22.25
CA PHE A 29 -19.11 -10.92 -22.24
C PHE A 29 -19.69 -11.84 -23.31
N ASP A 30 -20.83 -12.41 -23.00
CA ASP A 30 -21.67 -13.11 -23.98
C ASP A 30 -22.23 -12.14 -25.03
N THR A 31 -22.61 -12.70 -26.18
CA THR A 31 -23.29 -11.96 -27.23
C THR A 31 -24.56 -11.31 -26.68
N ASP A 32 -24.76 -10.03 -27.00
CA ASP A 32 -25.95 -9.27 -26.64
C ASP A 32 -26.22 -9.10 -25.13
N LYS A 33 -25.20 -9.34 -24.28
CA LYS A 33 -25.34 -9.21 -22.83
C LYS A 33 -24.36 -8.22 -22.23
N TYR A 34 -24.79 -7.61 -21.13
CA TYR A 34 -23.96 -6.78 -20.25
C TYR A 34 -23.86 -7.31 -18.82
N ASP A 35 -24.57 -8.40 -18.49
CA ASP A 35 -24.36 -9.11 -17.23
C ASP A 35 -23.00 -9.81 -17.27
N VAL A 36 -22.23 -9.68 -16.19
CA VAL A 36 -20.91 -10.29 -16.09
C VAL A 36 -21.08 -11.79 -15.84
N PRO A 37 -20.50 -12.67 -16.69
CA PRO A 37 -20.58 -14.11 -16.46
C PRO A 37 -19.95 -14.51 -15.11
N PRO A 38 -20.46 -15.51 -14.38
CA PRO A 38 -19.95 -15.87 -13.05
C PRO A 38 -18.45 -16.21 -13.01
N THR A 39 -17.93 -16.78 -14.10
CA THR A 39 -16.50 -17.09 -14.24
C THR A 39 -15.65 -15.82 -14.33
N GLU A 40 -16.15 -14.81 -15.04
CA GLU A 40 -15.48 -13.53 -15.24
C GLU A 40 -15.63 -12.64 -14.00
N GLU A 41 -16.77 -12.71 -13.32
CA GLU A 41 -16.97 -12.08 -12.01
C GLU A 41 -15.95 -12.60 -10.98
N SER A 42 -15.76 -13.92 -10.91
CA SER A 42 -14.77 -14.53 -10.01
C SER A 42 -13.34 -14.05 -10.31
N ARG A 43 -12.97 -13.95 -11.59
CA ARG A 43 -11.67 -13.41 -12.02
C ARG A 43 -11.52 -11.93 -11.69
N LEU A 44 -12.58 -11.16 -11.88
CA LEU A 44 -12.61 -9.74 -11.58
C LEU A 44 -12.45 -9.48 -10.08
N LEU A 45 -13.12 -10.26 -9.23
CA LEU A 45 -12.97 -10.15 -7.77
C LEU A 45 -11.54 -10.49 -7.32
N LEU A 46 -10.89 -11.49 -7.94
CA LEU A 46 -9.47 -11.78 -7.69
C LEU A 46 -8.57 -10.62 -8.11
N PHE A 47 -8.86 -9.99 -9.25
CA PHE A 47 -8.15 -8.79 -9.70
C PHE A 47 -8.33 -7.64 -8.71
N ILE A 48 -9.57 -7.31 -8.32
CA ILE A 48 -9.86 -6.26 -7.33
C ILE A 48 -9.13 -6.54 -6.01
N SER A 49 -9.14 -7.80 -5.56
CA SER A 49 -8.41 -8.20 -4.34
C SER A 49 -6.91 -7.93 -4.45
N SER A 50 -6.31 -8.13 -5.63
CA SER A 50 -4.88 -7.81 -5.87
C SER A 50 -4.56 -6.31 -5.83
N LEU A 51 -5.58 -5.44 -6.02
CA LEU A 51 -5.40 -3.99 -5.97
C LEU A 51 -5.36 -3.45 -4.53
N ASN A 52 -5.71 -4.25 -3.53
CA ASN A 52 -5.73 -3.82 -2.12
C ASN A 52 -4.36 -3.31 -1.62
N GLU A 53 -3.28 -3.78 -2.22
CA GLU A 53 -1.91 -3.39 -1.85
C GLU A 53 -1.35 -2.26 -2.74
N VAL A 54 -2.13 -1.80 -3.72
CA VAL A 54 -1.72 -0.79 -4.69
C VAL A 54 -2.33 0.56 -4.31
N GLU A 55 -1.50 1.61 -4.25
CA GLU A 55 -2.03 2.97 -4.18
C GLU A 55 -2.53 3.39 -5.55
N ILE A 56 -3.85 3.33 -5.76
CA ILE A 56 -4.47 3.63 -7.05
C ILE A 56 -4.56 5.16 -7.23
N LYS A 57 -3.98 5.67 -8.32
CA LYS A 57 -4.15 7.06 -8.76
C LYS A 57 -5.44 7.24 -9.54
N SER A 58 -5.70 6.34 -10.48
CA SER A 58 -6.92 6.37 -11.30
C SER A 58 -7.25 5.02 -11.90
N ILE A 59 -8.52 4.77 -12.15
CA ILE A 59 -9.04 3.60 -12.86
C ILE A 59 -9.79 4.10 -14.09
N ALA A 60 -9.48 3.50 -15.24
CA ALA A 60 -10.24 3.70 -16.48
C ALA A 60 -10.89 2.38 -16.89
N ILE A 61 -12.15 2.45 -17.30
CA ILE A 61 -12.97 1.31 -17.69
C ILE A 61 -13.50 1.58 -19.10
N PHE A 62 -13.13 0.72 -20.05
CA PHE A 62 -13.51 0.84 -21.45
C PHE A 62 -14.25 -0.39 -21.94
N GLY A 63 -15.51 -0.23 -22.30
CA GLY A 63 -16.34 -1.32 -22.83
C GLY A 63 -16.28 -1.41 -24.35
N PHE A 64 -16.33 -2.63 -24.87
CA PHE A 64 -16.30 -2.91 -26.30
C PHE A 64 -17.33 -3.98 -26.70
N CYS A 65 -17.72 -3.95 -27.96
CA CYS A 65 -18.53 -4.97 -28.64
C CYS A 65 -17.75 -5.58 -29.80
N ASP A 66 -18.27 -6.69 -30.34
CA ASP A 66 -17.82 -7.21 -31.61
C ASP A 66 -18.41 -6.41 -32.79
N ASP A 67 -18.08 -6.80 -34.01
CA ASP A 67 -18.47 -6.16 -35.28
C ASP A 67 -19.95 -6.38 -35.67
N VAL A 68 -20.77 -6.97 -34.79
CA VAL A 68 -22.15 -7.35 -35.11
C VAL A 68 -23.12 -6.36 -34.47
N GLY A 69 -24.10 -5.90 -35.24
CA GLY A 69 -25.14 -4.98 -34.77
C GLY A 69 -24.97 -3.56 -35.32
N ALA A 70 -25.91 -2.68 -34.97
CA ALA A 70 -25.83 -1.28 -35.38
C ALA A 70 -24.81 -0.52 -34.51
N PRO A 71 -24.02 0.42 -35.06
CA PRO A 71 -23.03 1.16 -34.27
C PRO A 71 -23.61 1.88 -33.05
N SER A 72 -24.81 2.45 -33.18
CA SER A 72 -25.52 3.11 -32.06
C SER A 72 -25.93 2.12 -30.96
N TYR A 73 -26.30 0.91 -31.36
CA TYR A 73 -26.60 -0.19 -30.43
C TYR A 73 -25.34 -0.64 -29.68
N ASN A 74 -24.25 -0.89 -30.41
CA ASN A 74 -22.96 -1.31 -29.86
C ASN A 74 -22.38 -0.27 -28.92
N LEU A 75 -22.55 1.02 -29.20
CA LEU A 75 -22.15 2.10 -28.30
C LEU A 75 -22.92 2.05 -26.96
N LYS A 76 -24.24 1.82 -27.01
CA LYS A 76 -25.06 1.69 -25.80
C LYS A 76 -24.70 0.42 -25.01
N LEU A 77 -24.58 -0.73 -25.67
CA LEU A 77 -24.26 -2.01 -25.04
C LEU A 77 -22.88 -1.98 -24.38
N SER A 78 -21.87 -1.45 -25.08
CA SER A 78 -20.53 -1.29 -24.52
C SER A 78 -20.51 -0.36 -23.29
N GLN A 79 -21.31 0.71 -23.28
CA GLN A 79 -21.46 1.57 -22.11
C GLN A 79 -22.11 0.83 -20.94
N GLN A 80 -23.14 0.02 -21.20
CA GLN A 80 -23.78 -0.80 -20.16
C GLN A 80 -22.80 -1.79 -19.53
N ARG A 81 -21.94 -2.43 -20.35
CA ARG A 81 -20.87 -3.31 -19.86
C ARG A 81 -19.87 -2.55 -18.98
N ALA A 82 -19.40 -1.38 -19.41
CA ALA A 82 -18.50 -0.56 -18.61
C ALA A 82 -19.14 -0.15 -17.27
N ASN A 83 -20.42 0.20 -17.27
CA ASN A 83 -21.18 0.51 -16.06
C ASN A 83 -21.34 -0.70 -15.13
N ALA A 84 -21.55 -1.90 -15.66
CA ALA A 84 -21.61 -3.13 -14.85
C ALA A 84 -20.31 -3.35 -14.08
N ILE A 85 -19.16 -3.16 -14.72
CA ILE A 85 -17.85 -3.22 -14.06
C ILE A 85 -17.72 -2.11 -13.01
N LYS A 86 -18.11 -0.87 -13.33
CA LYS A 86 -18.10 0.23 -12.35
C LYS A 86 -18.88 -0.12 -11.08
N THR A 87 -20.06 -0.73 -11.22
CA THR A 87 -20.88 -1.18 -10.10
C THR A 87 -20.15 -2.20 -9.24
N ILE A 88 -19.57 -3.25 -9.84
CA ILE A 88 -18.82 -4.29 -9.11
C ILE A 88 -17.64 -3.68 -8.35
N PHE A 89 -16.90 -2.74 -8.95
CA PHE A 89 -15.83 -2.02 -8.26
C PHE A 89 -16.34 -1.27 -7.02
N SER A 90 -17.47 -0.57 -7.17
CA SER A 90 -18.07 0.23 -6.09
C SER A 90 -18.58 -0.64 -4.94
N GLU A 91 -19.18 -1.80 -5.25
CA GLU A 91 -19.64 -2.80 -4.28
C GLU A 91 -18.48 -3.45 -3.50
N ASN A 92 -17.28 -3.49 -4.10
CA ASN A 92 -16.06 -4.05 -3.51
C ASN A 92 -15.15 -2.97 -2.89
N GLU A 93 -15.74 -1.91 -2.34
CA GLU A 93 -15.05 -0.86 -1.57
C GLU A 93 -14.01 -0.04 -2.35
N ILE A 94 -14.02 -0.09 -3.70
CA ILE A 94 -13.24 0.84 -4.51
C ILE A 94 -14.05 2.14 -4.67
N SER A 95 -13.46 3.25 -4.21
CA SER A 95 -14.10 4.55 -4.29
C SER A 95 -14.38 4.96 -5.75
N GLU A 96 -15.62 5.36 -6.04
CA GLU A 96 -16.00 5.93 -7.34
C GLU A 96 -15.12 7.12 -7.74
N SER A 97 -14.60 7.88 -6.78
CA SER A 97 -13.69 9.00 -7.04
C SER A 97 -12.38 8.61 -7.72
N LEU A 98 -11.99 7.34 -7.66
CA LEU A 98 -10.80 6.81 -8.33
C LEU A 98 -11.10 6.43 -9.78
N ILE A 99 -12.37 6.23 -10.14
CA ILE A 99 -12.79 5.84 -11.48
C ILE A 99 -12.95 7.11 -12.32
N THR A 100 -11.94 7.41 -13.13
CA THR A 100 -11.90 8.67 -13.89
C THR A 100 -12.59 8.58 -15.24
N HIS A 101 -12.66 7.38 -15.83
CA HIS A 101 -13.28 7.13 -17.13
C HIS A 101 -14.11 5.85 -17.09
N VAL A 102 -15.34 5.94 -17.62
CA VAL A 102 -16.25 4.80 -17.80
C VAL A 102 -16.94 5.00 -19.15
N ASP A 103 -16.31 4.53 -20.21
CA ASP A 103 -16.78 4.79 -21.57
C ASP A 103 -17.08 3.49 -22.32
N GLY A 104 -18.24 3.43 -22.96
CA GLY A 104 -18.48 2.52 -24.08
C GLY A 104 -17.76 3.02 -25.32
N LYS A 105 -16.95 2.18 -25.94
CA LYS A 105 -16.22 2.49 -27.19
C LYS A 105 -16.89 1.92 -28.44
N GLY A 106 -17.99 1.19 -28.30
CA GLY A 106 -18.69 0.57 -29.43
C GLY A 106 -17.97 -0.68 -29.93
N GLU A 107 -18.07 -0.94 -31.23
CA GLU A 107 -17.57 -2.15 -31.89
C GLU A 107 -16.07 -2.11 -32.20
N ILE A 108 -15.42 -3.28 -32.12
CA ILE A 108 -14.05 -3.49 -32.59
C ILE A 108 -14.09 -4.27 -33.91
N LEU A 109 -13.47 -3.70 -34.95
CA LEU A 109 -13.32 -4.34 -36.25
C LEU A 109 -12.36 -5.55 -36.20
N LEU A 110 -12.65 -6.60 -36.97
CA LEU A 110 -11.96 -7.90 -36.96
C LEU A 110 -10.47 -7.89 -37.35
N LYS A 111 -9.85 -6.73 -37.62
CA LYS A 111 -8.49 -6.62 -38.18
C LYS A 111 -7.35 -6.78 -37.15
N ILE A 112 -7.65 -6.91 -35.86
CA ILE A 112 -6.70 -6.62 -34.76
C ILE A 112 -6.14 -7.89 -34.07
N VAL A 113 -6.49 -9.11 -34.50
CA VAL A 113 -6.16 -10.34 -33.72
C VAL A 113 -5.46 -11.41 -34.56
N GLU A 114 -4.47 -12.11 -33.99
CA GLU A 114 -3.70 -13.20 -34.63
C GLU A 114 -4.51 -14.50 -34.83
N GLU A 115 -5.69 -14.61 -34.22
CA GLU A 115 -6.60 -15.75 -34.35
C GLU A 115 -7.36 -15.70 -35.69
N LYS A 116 -7.52 -16.86 -36.36
CA LYS A 116 -8.18 -16.96 -37.66
C LYS A 116 -9.67 -17.29 -37.54
N ASN A 117 -10.11 -17.82 -36.40
CA ASN A 117 -11.51 -18.15 -36.17
C ASN A 117 -12.32 -16.91 -35.78
N ILE A 118 -13.19 -16.45 -36.69
CA ILE A 118 -14.04 -15.26 -36.54
C ILE A 118 -14.86 -15.28 -35.23
N ASN A 119 -15.44 -16.43 -34.86
CA ASN A 119 -16.28 -16.50 -33.66
C ASN A 119 -15.46 -16.30 -32.38
N LYS A 120 -14.21 -16.78 -32.36
CA LYS A 120 -13.29 -16.53 -31.25
C LYS A 120 -12.86 -15.07 -31.20
N ILE A 121 -12.51 -14.46 -32.34
CA ILE A 121 -12.17 -13.03 -32.43
C ILE A 121 -13.31 -12.18 -31.85
N ARG A 122 -14.55 -12.46 -32.26
CA ARG A 122 -15.73 -11.78 -31.73
C ARG A 122 -15.86 -11.94 -30.22
N GLY A 123 -15.63 -13.15 -29.71
CA GLY A 123 -15.58 -13.41 -28.27
C GLY A 123 -14.56 -12.56 -27.54
N LEU A 124 -13.35 -12.41 -28.11
CA LEU A 124 -12.28 -11.59 -27.54
C LEU A 124 -12.56 -10.08 -27.64
N ASN A 125 -13.35 -9.65 -28.63
CA ASN A 125 -13.73 -8.25 -28.81
C ASN A 125 -14.88 -7.81 -27.90
N ARG A 126 -15.74 -8.75 -27.47
CA ARG A 126 -16.77 -8.50 -26.44
C ARG A 126 -16.14 -8.44 -25.05
N LYS A 127 -15.43 -7.36 -24.78
CA LYS A 127 -14.69 -7.18 -23.53
C LYS A 127 -14.91 -5.82 -22.89
N VAL A 128 -14.62 -5.76 -21.60
CA VAL A 128 -14.28 -4.51 -20.91
C VAL A 128 -12.83 -4.58 -20.51
N GLU A 129 -12.07 -3.55 -20.88
CA GLU A 129 -10.69 -3.36 -20.47
C GLU A 129 -10.66 -2.41 -19.27
N ILE A 130 -9.96 -2.84 -18.22
CA ILE A 130 -9.77 -2.10 -16.99
C ILE A 130 -8.30 -1.74 -16.90
N ILE A 131 -8.01 -0.46 -16.76
CA ILE A 131 -6.66 0.07 -16.63
C ILE A 131 -6.53 0.75 -15.28
N VAL A 132 -5.71 0.20 -14.41
CA VAL A 132 -5.41 0.76 -13.10
C VAL A 132 -4.06 1.45 -13.16
N ASN A 133 -4.07 2.78 -13.03
CA ASN A 133 -2.86 3.56 -12.89
C ASN A 133 -2.52 3.67 -11.40
N PRO A 134 -1.41 3.05 -10.95
CA PRO A 134 -0.93 3.28 -9.60
C PRO A 134 -0.38 4.71 -9.48
N ASN A 135 -0.46 5.28 -8.29
CA ASN A 135 0.34 6.45 -7.95
C ASN A 135 1.81 6.04 -8.10
N PRO A 136 2.66 6.82 -8.79
CA PRO A 136 4.10 6.58 -8.70
C PRO A 136 4.46 6.49 -7.21
N PRO A 137 5.34 5.55 -6.82
CA PRO A 137 5.82 5.55 -5.44
C PRO A 137 6.27 6.97 -5.14
N ILE A 138 5.75 7.54 -4.05
CA ILE A 138 6.20 8.83 -3.55
C ILE A 138 7.67 8.62 -3.20
N LEU A 139 8.55 8.90 -4.17
CA LEU A 139 9.93 9.19 -3.88
C LEU A 139 9.82 10.42 -2.98
N PRO A 140 10.28 10.35 -1.71
CA PRO A 140 10.24 11.51 -0.86
C PRO A 140 10.87 12.66 -1.62
N GLU A 141 10.10 13.75 -1.79
CA GLU A 141 10.69 15.04 -2.09
C GLU A 141 11.79 15.22 -1.04
N LYS A 142 13.03 15.33 -1.51
CA LYS A 142 14.22 15.43 -0.65
C LYS A 142 14.12 16.71 0.16
N GLU A 143 13.36 16.70 1.25
CA GLU A 143 13.82 17.37 2.45
C GLU A 143 15.15 16.71 2.79
N GLU A 144 16.21 17.50 2.82
CA GLU A 144 17.57 17.04 3.05
C GLU A 144 17.59 16.09 4.26
N ALA A 145 17.71 14.80 3.97
CA ALA A 145 17.80 13.78 5.00
C ALA A 145 19.00 14.14 5.88
N PRO A 146 18.83 14.28 7.21
CA PRO A 146 19.98 14.23 8.09
C PRO A 146 20.68 12.90 7.80
N LYS A 147 21.95 13.00 7.41
CA LYS A 147 22.83 11.91 6.98
C LYS A 147 22.46 10.60 7.67
N VAL A 148 21.84 9.69 6.91
CA VAL A 148 21.58 8.32 7.34
C VAL A 148 22.92 7.63 7.46
N VAL A 149 23.41 7.51 8.68
CA VAL A 149 24.56 6.65 8.99
C VAL A 149 24.08 5.21 8.90
N GLU A 150 24.48 4.54 7.82
CA GLU A 150 24.40 3.09 7.69
C GLU A 150 24.94 2.41 8.94
N ASN A 151 24.06 1.83 9.74
CA ASN A 151 24.40 0.79 10.70
C ASN A 151 23.09 0.10 11.12
N LYS A 152 22.92 -1.17 10.77
CA LYS A 152 21.97 -2.07 11.44
C LYS A 152 22.30 -2.05 12.94
N LYS A 153 21.59 -1.27 13.77
CA LYS A 153 21.93 -1.06 15.18
C LYS A 153 20.68 -1.18 16.06
N ASP A 154 20.54 -2.36 16.67
CA ASP A 154 20.10 -2.59 18.06
C ASP A 154 19.51 -1.34 18.75
N VAL A 155 18.18 -1.20 18.72
CA VAL A 155 17.42 -0.07 19.27
C VAL A 155 17.84 0.30 20.71
N PRO A 156 18.04 -0.64 21.64
CA PRO A 156 18.64 -0.37 22.95
C PRO A 156 19.95 0.44 22.91
N LYS A 157 20.85 0.19 21.96
CA LYS A 157 22.10 0.95 21.83
C LYS A 157 21.86 2.38 21.34
N GLN A 158 20.90 2.58 20.44
CA GLN A 158 20.51 3.92 19.99
C GLN A 158 19.93 4.74 21.15
N ILE A 159 19.08 4.13 21.98
CA ILE A 159 18.50 4.78 23.17
C ILE A 159 19.58 5.19 24.16
N LYS A 160 20.64 4.38 24.34
CA LYS A 160 21.77 4.70 25.23
C LYS A 160 22.76 5.70 24.63
N GLY A 161 22.70 5.95 23.32
CA GLY A 161 23.59 6.87 22.63
C GLY A 161 23.22 8.34 22.86
N LYS A 162 23.97 9.25 22.22
CA LYS A 162 23.61 10.66 22.19
C LYS A 162 22.33 10.83 21.35
N LEU A 163 21.34 11.53 21.89
CA LEU A 163 20.07 11.85 21.26
C LEU A 163 19.82 13.35 21.33
N ASN A 164 19.16 13.89 20.32
CA ASN A 164 18.70 15.27 20.26
C ASN A 164 17.17 15.31 20.16
N VAL A 165 16.58 16.47 20.50
CA VAL A 165 15.15 16.70 20.28
C VAL A 165 14.82 16.60 18.79
N GLY A 166 13.78 15.85 18.46
CA GLY A 166 13.37 15.57 17.07
C GLY A 166 13.85 14.22 16.54
N ASP A 167 14.80 13.57 17.22
CA ASP A 167 15.27 12.24 16.81
C ASP A 167 14.13 11.21 16.83
N LYS A 168 14.08 10.37 15.80
CA LYS A 168 13.13 9.27 15.68
C LYS A 168 13.86 7.94 15.79
N ILE A 169 13.37 7.08 16.67
CA ILE A 169 13.90 5.73 16.83
C ILE A 169 12.81 4.72 16.47
N VAL A 170 13.01 4.02 15.36
CA VAL A 170 12.06 3.03 14.83
C VAL A 170 12.27 1.68 15.51
N PHE A 171 11.18 1.04 15.95
CA PHE A 171 11.26 -0.28 16.56
C PHE A 171 11.21 -1.38 15.50
N GLU A 172 12.33 -1.57 14.79
CA GLU A 172 12.42 -2.48 13.63
C GLU A 172 11.99 -3.93 13.93
N ASN A 173 12.25 -4.43 15.13
CA ASN A 173 11.96 -5.82 15.53
C ASN A 173 10.62 -5.98 16.27
N ILE A 174 9.81 -4.91 16.37
CA ILE A 174 8.50 -4.97 17.04
C ILE A 174 7.39 -5.18 16.02
N LEU A 175 6.94 -6.44 15.91
CA LEU A 175 5.88 -6.87 15.03
C LEU A 175 4.55 -6.97 15.77
N PHE A 176 3.49 -6.42 15.18
CA PHE A 176 2.13 -6.51 15.68
C PHE A 176 1.37 -7.65 15.01
N LYS A 177 0.45 -8.29 15.75
CA LYS A 177 -0.53 -9.20 15.15
C LYS A 177 -1.40 -8.44 14.15
N THR A 178 -1.69 -9.04 13.00
CA THR A 178 -2.44 -8.40 11.91
C THR A 178 -3.82 -7.92 12.37
N GLY A 179 -4.06 -6.60 12.29
CA GLY A 179 -5.32 -5.98 12.69
C GLY A 179 -5.53 -5.86 14.21
N TYR A 180 -4.52 -6.14 15.03
CA TYR A 180 -4.59 -6.01 16.49
C TYR A 180 -3.52 -5.05 17.02
N ALA A 181 -3.77 -4.52 18.22
CA ALA A 181 -2.84 -3.67 18.95
C ALA A 181 -1.75 -4.44 19.71
N THR A 182 -1.84 -5.77 19.78
CA THR A 182 -0.93 -6.61 20.55
C THR A 182 0.28 -7.06 19.72
N VAL A 183 1.45 -7.07 20.36
CA VAL A 183 2.70 -7.56 19.75
C VAL A 183 2.73 -9.08 19.61
N SER A 184 3.52 -9.58 18.66
CA SER A 184 3.81 -11.01 18.50
C SER A 184 4.60 -11.54 19.70
N GLN A 185 4.65 -12.87 19.85
CA GLN A 185 5.40 -13.49 20.95
C GLN A 185 6.92 -13.27 20.79
N GLU A 186 7.41 -13.27 19.55
CA GLU A 186 8.82 -13.08 19.21
C GLU A 186 9.31 -11.69 19.61
N SER A 187 8.50 -10.65 19.33
CA SER A 187 8.84 -9.26 19.64
C SER A 187 8.80 -8.91 21.13
N ARG A 188 8.34 -9.81 22.01
CA ARG A 188 8.32 -9.55 23.46
C ARG A 188 9.71 -9.38 24.05
N LYS A 189 10.70 -10.14 23.56
CA LYS A 189 12.08 -10.06 24.05
C LYS A 189 12.73 -8.72 23.68
N ASP A 190 12.50 -8.27 22.45
CA ASP A 190 13.00 -6.97 22.00
C ASP A 190 12.31 -5.82 22.75
N LEU A 191 11.00 -5.92 22.95
CA LEU A 191 10.24 -4.91 23.69
C LEU A 191 10.71 -4.78 25.15
N GLU A 192 11.03 -5.91 25.78
CA GLU A 192 11.61 -5.93 27.12
C GLU A 192 13.00 -5.29 27.16
N SER A 193 13.83 -5.55 26.15
CA SER A 193 15.18 -5.00 26.03
C SER A 193 15.14 -3.47 25.83
N ILE A 194 14.21 -2.98 25.01
CA ILE A 194 13.94 -1.55 24.81
C ILE A 194 13.44 -0.91 26.10
N ALA A 195 12.48 -1.55 26.79
CA ALA A 195 11.96 -1.04 28.06
C ALA A 195 13.06 -0.88 29.11
N LYS A 196 13.97 -1.86 29.20
CA LYS A 196 15.11 -1.79 30.12
C LYS A 196 16.02 -0.60 29.81
N ALA A 197 16.34 -0.36 28.53
CA ALA A 197 17.14 0.80 28.13
C ALA A 197 16.47 2.14 28.49
N LEU A 198 15.13 2.23 28.37
CA LEU A 198 14.35 3.43 28.73
C LEU A 198 14.18 3.61 30.25
N VAL A 199 14.32 2.54 31.04
CA VAL A 199 14.36 2.63 32.51
C VAL A 199 15.73 3.10 32.97
N GLU A 200 16.80 2.57 32.38
CA GLU A 200 18.19 2.98 32.68
C GLU A 200 18.47 4.44 32.29
N ARG A 201 17.73 4.97 31.31
CA ARG A 201 17.87 6.34 30.81
C ARG A 201 16.65 7.20 31.17
N ASP A 202 16.79 8.07 32.17
CA ASP A 202 15.70 8.87 32.75
C ASP A 202 15.67 10.36 32.33
N ASP A 203 16.70 10.83 31.62
CA ASP A 203 16.85 12.19 31.10
C ASP A 203 15.97 12.48 29.87
N ILE A 204 15.47 11.45 29.17
CA ILE A 204 14.72 11.64 27.92
C ILE A 204 13.20 11.58 28.11
N TYR A 205 12.51 12.45 27.36
CA TYR A 205 11.06 12.45 27.20
C TYR A 205 10.75 12.22 25.73
N PHE A 206 9.70 11.45 25.47
CA PHE A 206 9.40 11.02 24.12
C PHE A 206 7.92 10.74 23.90
N THR A 207 7.53 10.81 22.63
CA THR A 207 6.21 10.44 22.15
C THR A 207 6.29 9.15 21.36
N ILE A 208 5.53 8.15 21.79
CA ILE A 208 5.36 6.88 21.10
C ILE A 208 4.36 7.08 19.95
N GLN A 209 4.82 6.86 18.73
CA GLN A 209 4.05 7.08 17.50
C GLN A 209 3.74 5.75 16.86
N GLY A 210 2.44 5.42 16.78
CA GLY A 210 1.95 4.20 16.14
C GLY A 210 1.55 4.45 14.70
N HIS A 211 1.95 3.55 13.82
CA HIS A 211 1.65 3.61 12.39
C HIS A 211 0.86 2.38 11.95
N VAL A 212 0.06 2.55 10.90
CA VAL A 212 -0.68 1.47 10.24
C VAL A 212 -0.47 1.54 8.74
N CYS A 213 -0.43 0.38 8.09
CA CYS A 213 -0.44 0.33 6.63
C CYS A 213 -1.88 0.45 6.11
N CYS A 214 -1.98 0.83 4.83
CA CYS A 214 -3.08 0.43 3.95
C CYS A 214 -4.48 0.96 4.32
N THR A 215 -4.58 2.14 4.93
CA THR A 215 -5.87 2.82 5.13
C THR A 215 -6.16 3.84 4.04
N GLN A 216 -7.43 4.02 3.68
CA GLN A 216 -7.90 5.04 2.72
C GLN A 216 -8.30 6.34 3.45
N PHE A 217 -8.26 7.48 2.73
CA PHE A 217 -8.77 8.78 3.16
C PHE A 217 -8.22 9.33 4.49
N SER A 218 -6.95 9.05 4.83
CA SER A 218 -6.30 9.48 6.09
C SER A 218 -6.98 9.00 7.38
N ARG A 219 -7.92 8.05 7.25
CA ARG A 219 -8.59 7.40 8.37
C ARG A 219 -7.65 6.38 9.01
N ASP A 220 -7.82 6.12 10.29
CA ASP A 220 -7.06 5.07 10.96
C ASP A 220 -7.60 3.67 10.57
N ALA A 221 -6.83 2.62 10.84
CA ALA A 221 -7.28 1.25 10.66
C ALA A 221 -8.21 0.84 11.81
N VAL A 222 -9.04 -0.17 11.55
CA VAL A 222 -9.95 -0.73 12.55
C VAL A 222 -9.20 -1.75 13.41
N ASP A 223 -9.24 -1.56 14.73
CA ASP A 223 -8.80 -2.58 15.67
C ASP A 223 -9.82 -3.73 15.68
N ARG A 224 -9.39 -4.92 15.26
CA ARG A 224 -10.26 -6.09 15.15
C ARG A 224 -10.86 -6.53 16.48
N LYS A 225 -10.22 -6.20 17.61
CA LYS A 225 -10.70 -6.52 18.96
C LYS A 225 -11.83 -5.59 19.39
N THR A 226 -11.62 -4.28 19.28
CA THR A 226 -12.57 -3.26 19.78
C THR A 226 -13.56 -2.79 18.72
N LYS A 227 -13.33 -3.13 17.44
CA LYS A 227 -14.06 -2.64 16.25
C LYS A 227 -14.02 -1.12 16.07
N LYS A 228 -13.16 -0.42 16.82
CA LYS A 228 -12.98 1.03 16.71
C LYS A 228 -11.91 1.35 15.67
N ARG A 229 -12.09 2.47 14.97
CA ARG A 229 -11.18 2.96 13.92
C ARG A 229 -10.06 3.82 14.54
N ASN A 230 -9.22 3.19 15.35
CA ASN A 230 -8.12 3.83 16.09
C ASN A 230 -6.92 2.89 16.29
N LEU A 231 -6.65 1.98 15.34
CA LEU A 231 -5.62 0.94 15.51
C LEU A 231 -4.20 1.52 15.70
N SER A 232 -3.84 2.59 14.99
CA SER A 232 -2.53 3.22 15.13
C SER A 232 -2.32 3.77 16.54
N GLU A 233 -3.33 4.43 17.09
CA GLU A 233 -3.33 4.92 18.46
C GLU A 233 -3.33 3.77 19.48
N ALA A 234 -4.14 2.74 19.24
CA ALA A 234 -4.23 1.57 20.11
C ALA A 234 -2.88 0.83 20.23
N ARG A 235 -2.12 0.74 19.13
CA ARG A 235 -0.75 0.18 19.13
C ARG A 235 0.22 1.03 19.93
N ALA A 236 0.20 2.35 19.73
CA ALA A 236 1.04 3.27 20.51
C ALA A 236 0.72 3.19 22.00
N LYS A 237 -0.58 3.12 22.34
CA LYS A 237 -1.07 2.95 23.70
C LYS A 237 -0.62 1.62 24.32
N TYR A 238 -0.67 0.53 23.57
CA TYR A 238 -0.21 -0.78 24.05
C TYR A 238 1.27 -0.74 24.49
N ILE A 239 2.12 -0.11 23.67
CA ILE A 239 3.54 0.06 23.99
C ILE A 239 3.75 0.98 25.19
N TYR A 240 3.01 2.08 25.27
CA TYR A 240 3.02 2.98 26.43
C TYR A 240 2.68 2.25 27.74
N GLU A 241 1.60 1.46 27.73
CA GLU A 241 1.18 0.68 28.90
C GLU A 241 2.22 -0.38 29.27
N TYR A 242 2.83 -1.01 28.28
CA TYR A 242 3.90 -1.97 28.49
C TYR A 242 5.13 -1.34 29.15
N PHE A 243 5.62 -0.21 28.64
CA PHE A 243 6.76 0.52 29.21
C PHE A 243 6.47 1.04 30.61
N ALA A 244 5.26 1.58 30.83
CA ALA A 244 4.84 2.00 32.16
C ALA A 244 4.82 0.83 33.16
N LYS A 245 4.34 -0.35 32.73
CA LYS A 245 4.36 -1.57 33.55
C LYS A 245 5.79 -2.05 33.86
N LYS A 246 6.74 -1.83 32.95
CA LYS A 246 8.16 -2.17 33.12
C LYS A 246 8.95 -1.14 33.95
N GLY A 247 8.33 -0.02 34.33
CA GLY A 247 8.93 0.97 35.24
C GLY A 247 9.34 2.28 34.58
N VAL A 248 9.09 2.48 33.28
CA VAL A 248 9.35 3.78 32.65
C VAL A 248 8.36 4.81 33.19
N ASN A 249 8.87 5.96 33.66
CA ASN A 249 8.03 6.99 34.26
C ASN A 249 7.01 7.53 33.25
N LYS A 250 5.72 7.43 33.58
CA LYS A 250 4.60 7.89 32.75
C LYS A 250 4.71 9.37 32.35
N LYS A 251 5.30 10.21 33.20
CA LYS A 251 5.50 11.65 32.91
C LYS A 251 6.45 11.89 31.75
N ARG A 252 7.34 10.93 31.43
CA ARG A 252 8.31 11.01 30.33
C ARG A 252 7.74 10.54 28.99
N MET A 253 6.53 9.99 28.98
CA MET A 253 5.97 9.31 27.83
C MET A 253 4.64 9.94 27.42
N ARG A 254 4.45 10.11 26.12
CA ARG A 254 3.15 10.34 25.49
C ARG A 254 2.94 9.29 24.40
N TYR A 255 1.72 9.10 23.93
CA TYR A 255 1.45 8.25 22.78
C TYR A 255 0.46 8.91 21.83
N MET A 256 0.58 8.62 20.53
CA MET A 256 -0.35 9.09 19.51
C MET A 256 -0.41 8.15 18.31
N GLY A 257 -1.57 8.11 17.66
CA GLY A 257 -1.78 7.41 16.40
C GLY A 257 -1.45 8.29 15.21
N MET A 258 -0.48 7.87 14.40
CA MET A 258 -0.04 8.58 13.19
C MET A 258 -0.76 8.09 11.93
N ARG A 259 -1.64 7.08 12.06
CA ARG A 259 -2.41 6.50 10.95
C ARG A 259 -1.45 6.05 9.83
N ARG A 260 -1.83 6.25 8.56
CA ARG A 260 -0.99 6.04 7.37
C ARG A 260 -0.33 7.34 6.88
N LYS A 261 -0.08 8.32 7.76
CA LYS A 261 0.44 9.64 7.32
C LYS A 261 1.93 9.63 6.96
N PHE A 262 2.70 8.64 7.41
CA PHE A 262 4.16 8.60 7.25
C PHE A 262 4.63 7.21 6.79
N PRO A 263 4.31 6.77 5.56
CA PRO A 263 4.83 5.52 5.04
C PRO A 263 6.36 5.59 4.86
N LEU A 264 7.09 4.52 5.18
CA LEU A 264 8.54 4.44 4.96
C LEU A 264 8.90 4.06 3.51
N GLY A 265 7.91 3.58 2.75
CA GLY A 265 8.14 2.93 1.47
C GLY A 265 8.62 1.48 1.64
N GLY A 266 8.41 0.65 0.61
CA GLY A 266 8.74 -0.77 0.64
C GLY A 266 7.60 -1.66 1.16
N ASP A 267 7.96 -2.76 1.85
CA ASP A 267 6.99 -3.77 2.30
C ASP A 267 6.02 -3.18 3.36
N PRO A 268 4.69 -3.32 3.20
CA PRO A 268 3.69 -2.80 4.14
C PRO A 268 3.88 -3.23 5.60
N LYS A 269 4.65 -4.29 5.87
CA LYS A 269 5.01 -4.69 7.23
C LYS A 269 5.81 -3.62 7.98
N TYR A 270 6.63 -2.83 7.29
CA TYR A 270 7.43 -1.75 7.90
C TYR A 270 6.56 -0.53 8.28
N ASP A 271 5.38 -0.41 7.69
CA ASP A 271 4.39 0.62 8.08
C ASP A 271 3.49 0.19 9.24
N ARG A 272 3.50 -1.10 9.59
CA ARG A 272 2.87 -1.62 10.82
C ARG A 272 3.81 -1.50 12.01
N ARG A 273 4.36 -0.30 12.23
CA ARG A 273 5.42 -0.07 13.21
C ARG A 273 4.98 0.84 14.37
N VAL A 274 5.84 0.88 15.37
CA VAL A 274 5.88 1.92 16.38
C VAL A 274 7.28 2.53 16.38
N GLU A 275 7.35 3.83 16.58
CA GLU A 275 8.61 4.56 16.77
C GLU A 275 8.48 5.50 17.98
N ILE A 276 9.59 5.96 18.52
CA ILE A 276 9.60 7.04 19.50
C ILE A 276 10.20 8.29 18.88
N LEU A 277 9.53 9.43 19.11
CA LEU A 277 10.03 10.76 18.80
C LEU A 277 10.54 11.40 20.09
N ILE A 278 11.82 11.76 20.14
CA ILE A 278 12.40 12.45 21.28
C ILE A 278 11.88 13.88 21.33
N THR A 279 11.25 14.25 22.45
CA THR A 279 10.66 15.58 22.65
C THR A 279 11.48 16.46 23.59
N TYR A 280 12.31 15.85 24.44
CA TYR A 280 13.20 16.57 25.36
C TYR A 280 14.33 15.64 25.83
N VAL A 281 15.52 16.20 26.05
CA VAL A 281 16.69 15.53 26.61
C VAL A 281 17.20 16.40 27.76
N GLY A 282 17.29 15.85 28.97
CA GLY A 282 17.73 16.59 30.15
C GLY A 282 19.23 16.87 30.10
N GLY A 283 19.61 18.14 30.19
CA GLY A 283 21.00 18.59 30.21
C GLY A 283 21.36 19.69 29.22
N ASP A 284 20.42 20.10 28.35
CA ASP A 284 20.53 21.29 27.49
C ASP A 284 19.85 22.52 28.13
#